data_AF-A0A415ELU6-F1
#
_entry.id   AF-A0A415ELU6-F1
#
_cell.length_a   1.000
_cell.length_b   1.000
_cell.length_c   1.000
_cell.angle_alpha   90.00
_cell.angle_beta   90.00
_cell.angle_gamma   90.00
#
_symmetry.space_group_name_H-M   'P 1'
#
loop_
_entity.id
_entity.type
_entity.pdbx_description
1 polymer ?
#
loop_
_entity_poly.entity_id
_entity_poly.type
_entity_poly.pdbx_seq_one_letter_code
_entity_poly.pdbx_strand_id
1 'polypeptide(L)' 'MMHENVKEALQDAIEFAEAKAISVDVQPATIADFQQLMQERLYSIADLLGMSELYLKNNDEVKS' A
#
# COMPACT_ATOMS: atom_id res chain seq x y z
N MET A 1 1.61 -4.35 7.38
CA MET A 1 1.67 -4.04 8.83
C MET A 1 0.34 -3.42 9.24
N MET A 2 -0.15 -3.68 10.45
CA MET A 2 -1.35 -2.98 10.94
C MET A 2 -0.90 -1.70 11.64
N HIS A 3 -1.40 -0.55 11.17
CA HIS A 3 -1.14 0.77 11.73
C HIS A 3 -2.32 1.19 12.61
N GLU A 4 -2.07 1.85 13.75
CA GLU A 4 -3.14 2.22 14.70
C GLU A 4 -3.83 3.54 14.33
N ASN A 5 -3.15 4.40 13.58
CA ASN A 5 -3.67 5.69 13.15
C ASN A 5 -3.09 6.15 11.80
N VAL A 6 -3.76 7.13 11.19
CA VAL A 6 -3.42 7.67 9.86
C VAL A 6 -2.00 8.24 9.81
N LYS A 7 -1.51 8.83 10.90
CA LYS A 7 -0.18 9.43 10.94
C LYS A 7 0.91 8.38 10.80
N GLU A 8 0.79 7.26 11.53
CA GLU A 8 1.73 6.14 11.43
C GLU A 8 1.72 5.51 10.03
N ALA A 9 0.52 5.29 9.48
CA ALA A 9 0.37 4.71 8.15
C ALA A 9 0.98 5.60 7.05
N LEU A 10 0.77 6.92 7.14
CA LEU A 10 1.37 7.89 6.23
C LEU A 10 2.89 7.94 6.37
N GLN A 11 3.41 7.88 7.60
CA GLN A 11 4.84 7.93 7.83
C GLN A 11 5.56 6.70 7.24
N ASP A 12 5.03 5.49 7.46
CA ASP A 12 5.53 4.26 6.82
C ASP A 12 5.44 4.33 5.28
N ALA A 13 4.38 4.91 4.73
CA ALA A 13 4.26 5.08 3.29
C ALA A 13 5.30 6.03 2.69
N ILE A 14 5.61 7.14 3.38
CA ILE A 14 6.65 8.08 2.95
C ILE A 14 8.03 7.41 3.04
N GLU A 15 8.34 6.75 4.17
CA GLU A 15 9.60 6.05 4.36
C GLU A 15 9.81 4.96 3.28
N PHE A 16 8.75 4.23 2.93
CA PHE A 16 8.80 3.25 1.85
C PHE A 16 8.98 3.89 0.46
N ALA A 17 8.33 5.02 0.19
CA ALA A 17 8.47 5.74 -1.09
C ALA A 17 9.87 6.32 -1.30
N GLU A 18 10.56 6.71 -0.22
CA GLU A 18 11.92 7.25 -0.25
C GLU A 18 13.00 6.16 -0.25
N ALA A 19 12.62 4.89 -0.06
CA ALA A 19 13.55 3.78 0.01
C ALA A 19 14.32 3.62 -1.32
N LYS A 20 15.65 3.69 -1.24
CA LYS A 20 16.55 3.60 -2.41
C LYS A 20 16.78 2.17 -2.90
N ALA A 21 16.51 1.19 -2.05
CA ALA A 21 16.60 -0.23 -2.36
C ALA A 21 15.60 -0.98 -1.49
N ILE A 22 14.78 -1.81 -2.11
CA ILE A 22 13.83 -2.68 -1.43
C ILE A 22 14.18 -4.10 -1.82
N SER A 23 14.10 -5.02 -0.86
CA SER A 23 14.35 -6.45 -1.10
C SER A 23 13.15 -7.25 -0.59
N VAL A 24 12.73 -8.21 -1.39
CA VAL A 24 11.69 -9.19 -1.05
C VAL A 24 12.34 -10.56 -1.18
N ASP A 25 12.23 -11.40 -0.14
CA ASP A 25 12.85 -12.73 -0.10
C ASP A 25 14.33 -12.76 -0.48
N VAL A 26 15.09 -11.78 0.02
CA VAL A 26 16.55 -11.64 -0.21
C VAL A 26 16.91 -11.29 -1.66
N GLN A 27 15.92 -11.07 -2.54
CA GLN A 27 16.12 -10.58 -3.90
C GLN A 27 15.77 -9.10 -4.00
N PRO A 28 16.40 -8.34 -4.92
CA PRO A 28 15.97 -6.99 -5.24
C PRO A 28 14.50 -7.00 -5.68
N ALA A 29 13.68 -6.15 -5.07
CA ALA A 29 12.28 -6.03 -5.41
C ALA A 29 12.12 -5.58 -6.86
N THR A 30 11.20 -6.21 -7.58
CA THR A 30 10.79 -5.77 -8.90
C THR A 30 9.87 -4.54 -8.81
N ILE A 31 9.60 -3.91 -9.94
CA ILE A 31 8.61 -2.82 -10.02
C ILE A 31 7.23 -3.32 -9.58
N ALA A 32 6.86 -4.57 -9.91
CA ALA A 32 5.58 -5.15 -9.52
C ALA A 32 5.50 -5.32 -7.99
N ASP A 33 6.56 -5.81 -7.35
CA ASP A 33 6.64 -5.94 -5.89
C ASP A 33 6.51 -4.57 -5.21
N PHE A 34 7.19 -3.55 -5.75
CA PHE A 34 7.07 -2.18 -5.25
C PHE A 34 5.64 -1.67 -5.33
N GLN A 35 4.98 -1.85 -6.49
CA GLN A 35 3.61 -1.42 -6.70
C GLN A 35 2.64 -2.11 -5.73
N GLN A 36 2.81 -3.41 -5.51
CA GLN A 36 1.98 -4.17 -4.56
C GLN A 36 2.19 -3.67 -3.13
N LEU A 37 3.44 -3.54 -2.68
CA LEU A 37 3.76 -3.06 -1.34
C LEU A 37 3.31 -1.61 -1.09
N MET A 38 3.29 -0.79 -2.14
CA MET A 38 2.74 0.56 -2.09
C MET A 38 1.20 0.54 -2.02
N GLN A 39 0.54 -0.31 -2.80
CA GLN A 39 -0.92 -0.47 -2.75
C GLN A 39 -1.39 -0.90 -1.36
N GLU A 40 -0.71 -1.86 -0.72
CA GLU A 40 -1.03 -2.30 0.64
C GLU A 40 -1.03 -1.14 1.64
N ARG A 41 -0.06 -0.23 1.52
CA ARG A 41 0.04 0.96 2.38
C ARG A 41 -1.09 1.95 2.10
N LEU A 42 -1.39 2.20 0.83
CA LEU A 42 -2.49 3.08 0.43
C LEU A 42 -3.84 2.54 0.90
N TYR A 43 -4.06 1.23 0.84
CA TYR A 43 -5.28 0.60 1.35
C TYR A 43 -5.38 0.72 2.87
N SER A 44 -4.29 0.50 3.59
CA SER A 44 -4.26 0.71 5.04
C SER A 44 -4.58 2.16 5.42
N ILE A 45 -4.07 3.15 4.68
CA ILE A 45 -4.40 4.57 4.89
C ILE A 45 -5.89 4.82 4.61
N ALA A 46 -6.40 4.28 3.49
CA ALA A 46 -7.81 4.41 3.13
C ALA A 46 -8.73 3.81 4.19
N ASP A 47 -8.39 2.66 4.76
CA ASP A 47 -9.17 2.00 5.82
C ASP A 47 -9.25 2.86 7.08
N LEU A 48 -8.12 3.43 7.50
CA LEU A 48 -8.06 4.31 8.66
C LEU A 48 -8.82 5.63 8.45
N LEU A 49 -8.96 6.06 7.20
CA LEU A 49 -9.75 7.24 6.82
C LEU A 49 -11.23 6.91 6.55
N GLY A 50 -11.63 5.64 6.58
CA GLY A 50 -12.97 5.21 6.21
C GLY A 50 -13.28 5.37 4.72
N MET A 51 -12.25 5.34 3.86
CA MET A 51 -12.31 5.54 2.40
C MET A 51 -12.11 4.22 1.61
N SER A 52 -12.52 3.09 2.20
CA SER A 52 -12.34 1.76 1.60
C SER A 52 -12.95 1.61 0.20
N GLU A 53 -13.95 2.42 -0.14
CA GLU A 53 -14.59 2.46 -1.46
C GLU A 53 -13.62 2.76 -2.61
N LEU A 54 -12.50 3.45 -2.34
CA LEU A 54 -11.51 3.82 -3.35
C LEU A 54 -10.88 2.61 -4.06
N TYR A 55 -10.73 1.50 -3.35
CA TYR A 55 -10.12 0.29 -3.89
C TYR A 55 -11.13 -0.85 -4.01
N LEU A 56 -12.25 -0.80 -3.29
CA LEU A 56 -13.34 -1.75 -3.45
C LEU A 56 -14.12 -1.54 -4.75
N LYS A 57 -14.26 -0.30 -5.25
CA LYS A 57 -14.90 -0.03 -6.56
C LYS A 57 -14.25 -0.77 -7.73
N ASN A 58 -12.93 -0.97 -7.67
CA ASN A 58 -12.20 -1.68 -8.73
C ASN A 58 -12.51 -3.18 -8.80
N ASN A 59 -13.15 -3.78 -7.78
CA ASN A 59 -13.53 -5.20 -7.80
C ASN A 59 -14.89 -5.46 -8.50
N ASP A 60 -15.75 -4.45 -8.62
CA ASP A 60 -17.05 -4.61 -9.28
C ASP A 60 -16.96 -4.45 -10.81
N GLU A 61 -15.99 -3.70 -11.33
CA GLU A 61 -15.78 -3.51 -12.77
C GLU A 61 -15.09 -4.71 -13.47
N VAL A 62 -14.53 -5.67 -12.72
CA VAL A 62 -13.87 -6.87 -13.27
C VAL A 62 -14.85 -8.05 -13.47
N LYS A 63 -16.16 -7.84 -13.27
CA LYS A 63 -17.21 -8.87 -13.43
C LYS A 63 -18.15 -8.69 -14.63
N SER A 64 -17.76 -7.91 -15.65
CA SER A 64 -18.55 -7.73 -16.89
C SER A 64 -17.86 -8.33 -18.11
#